data_AF-A0A382IVF3-F1
#
_entry.id   AF-A0A382IVF3-F1
#
_cell.length_a   1.000
_cell.length_b   1.000
_cell.length_c   1.000
_cell.angle_alpha   90.00
_cell.angle_beta   90.00
_cell.angle_gamma   90.00
#
_symmetry.space_group_name_H-M   'P 1'
#
loop_
_entity.id
_entity.type
_entity.pdbx_description
1 polymer ?
#
loop_
_entity_poly.entity_id
_entity_poly.type
_entity_poly.pdbx_seq_one_letter_code
_entity_poly.pdbx_strand_id
1 'polypeptide(L)'
;MVLSMTALQSCLSLIFSSMMALTGSSTFQVLRLQPAEITLTSSRGYFHPLLDVSVQGIFTGPDGRHITIKGFWDGDDTWRIRFAPPTEGTWSYRTESTDRFNSGLHGTQGKITVHPNASDDPFANEGWLKVSASGRFLIHDDGTPFFWLGDTAWEMTWKSEPDDMLTYMDDRQDKGFNVIQVVVLSHQILTSNGVENRMGEWSFNDEDFYRINPRYFDYLDTIVTAANERGMAVALVPLWAAMSEVHQNRYLDDALTADQSIHLAEYI
;
A
#
# COMPACT_ATOMS: atom_id res chain seq x y z
N MET A 1 -44.63 -17.81 -14.55
CA MET A 1 -43.37 -17.49 -15.24
C MET A 1 -42.90 -16.16 -14.68
N VAL A 2 -42.53 -16.01 -13.40
CA VAL A 2 -41.47 -16.64 -12.60
C VAL A 2 -40.13 -16.65 -13.34
N LEU A 3 -39.33 -15.62 -13.10
CA LEU A 3 -37.93 -15.74 -12.67
C LEU A 3 -37.55 -14.43 -11.94
N SER A 4 -36.99 -14.62 -10.75
CA SER A 4 -36.83 -13.68 -9.65
C SER A 4 -35.59 -12.80 -9.79
N MET A 5 -35.76 -11.51 -9.50
CA MET A 5 -34.67 -10.58 -9.16
C MET A 5 -34.13 -10.92 -7.76
N THR A 6 -33.09 -11.73 -7.67
CA THR A 6 -32.28 -11.91 -6.46
C THR A 6 -30.92 -12.49 -6.83
N ALA A 7 -29.88 -11.66 -6.93
CA ALA A 7 -28.47 -12.03 -6.70
C ALA A 7 -27.57 -10.82 -7.01
N LEU A 8 -27.30 -9.97 -6.02
CA LEU A 8 -26.01 -9.27 -5.84
C LEU A 8 -26.02 -8.57 -4.47
N GLN A 9 -25.96 -9.35 -3.40
CA GLN A 9 -25.79 -8.81 -2.05
C GLN A 9 -25.09 -9.83 -1.14
N SER A 10 -23.84 -10.15 -1.50
CA SER A 10 -22.85 -10.91 -0.71
C SER A 10 -21.51 -10.54 -1.36
N CYS A 11 -20.62 -9.72 -0.80
CA CYS A 11 -19.85 -9.95 0.41
C CYS A 11 -19.27 -8.61 0.91
N LEU A 12 -19.94 -7.94 1.84
CA LEU A 12 -19.28 -7.02 2.78
C LEU A 12 -19.61 -7.53 4.17
N SER A 13 -18.84 -8.52 4.64
CA SER A 13 -18.92 -8.99 6.01
C SER A 13 -17.79 -8.33 6.79
N LEU A 14 -18.17 -7.25 7.48
CA LEU A 14 -17.58 -6.68 8.69
C LEU A 14 -16.48 -7.53 9.36
N ILE A 15 -15.26 -6.97 9.41
CA ILE A 15 -14.34 -7.21 10.52
C ILE A 15 -14.18 -5.86 11.25
N PHE A 16 -15.22 -5.48 12.01
CA PHE A 16 -15.05 -4.55 13.11
C PHE A 16 -14.78 -5.42 14.35
N SER A 17 -13.51 -5.57 14.73
CA SER A 17 -13.17 -6.10 16.05
C SER A 17 -12.82 -4.94 16.96
N SER A 18 -13.72 -4.67 17.91
CA SER A 18 -13.52 -3.72 19.00
C SER A 18 -12.24 -4.05 19.78
N MET A 19 -11.35 -3.06 19.90
CA MET A 19 -10.07 -3.20 20.60
C MET A 19 -10.28 -2.96 22.10
N MET A 20 -10.22 -4.03 22.89
CA MET A 20 -9.95 -3.97 24.31
C MET A 20 -8.46 -4.26 24.47
N ALA A 21 -7.69 -3.29 24.96
CA ALA A 21 -6.25 -3.43 25.19
C ALA A 21 -5.98 -4.48 26.27
N LEU A 22 -5.82 -5.73 25.83
CA LEU A 22 -5.22 -6.81 26.61
C LEU A 22 -3.77 -6.94 26.14
N THR A 23 -2.84 -6.94 27.10
CA THR A 23 -1.41 -7.24 26.89
C THR A 23 -1.22 -8.72 26.54
N GLY A 24 -1.81 -9.15 25.42
CA GLY A 24 -1.67 -10.46 24.82
C GLY A 24 -0.90 -10.33 23.51
N SER A 25 -0.03 -11.29 23.22
CA SER A 25 0.56 -11.45 21.89
C SER A 25 -0.58 -11.52 20.87
N SER A 26 -0.67 -10.53 19.98
CA SER A 26 -1.59 -10.59 18.84
C SER A 26 -1.25 -11.81 17.99
N THR A 27 -2.29 -12.50 17.51
CA THR A 27 -2.15 -13.63 16.59
C THR A 27 -3.01 -13.35 15.37
N PHE A 28 -2.36 -13.26 14.21
CA PHE A 28 -3.02 -13.06 12.91
C PHE A 28 -3.06 -14.37 12.14
N GLN A 29 -4.07 -14.54 11.30
CA GLN A 29 -4.12 -15.61 10.31
C GLN A 29 -4.25 -14.98 8.93
N VAL A 30 -3.34 -15.31 8.02
CA VAL A 30 -3.33 -14.80 6.64
C VAL A 30 -2.99 -15.91 5.67
N LEU A 31 -3.29 -15.69 4.39
CA LEU A 31 -2.81 -16.55 3.31
C LEU A 31 -1.39 -16.12 2.90
N ARG A 32 -0.61 -17.05 2.36
CA ARG A 32 0.70 -16.77 1.79
C ARG A 32 0.58 -15.63 0.77
N LEU A 33 1.52 -14.67 0.84
CA LEU A 33 1.58 -13.47 -0.01
C LEU A 33 0.40 -12.49 0.11
N GLN A 34 -0.52 -12.71 1.04
CA GLN A 34 -1.53 -11.71 1.40
C GLN A 34 -1.06 -10.86 2.58
N PRO A 35 -1.34 -9.55 2.59
CA PRO A 35 -0.83 -8.66 3.62
C PRO A 35 -1.46 -8.97 4.99
N ALA A 36 -0.62 -9.23 5.98
CA ALA A 36 -0.96 -9.08 7.38
C ALA A 36 -0.78 -7.61 7.77
N GLU A 37 -1.84 -6.96 8.20
CA GLU A 37 -1.80 -5.58 8.66
C GLU A 37 -1.78 -5.55 10.20
N ILE A 38 -0.66 -5.06 10.74
CA ILE A 38 -0.48 -4.87 12.17
C ILE A 38 -0.77 -3.41 12.49
N THR A 39 -1.83 -3.17 13.26
CA THR A 39 -2.16 -1.85 13.81
C THR A 39 -1.43 -1.64 15.14
N LEU A 40 -0.76 -0.51 15.26
CA LEU A 40 -0.07 -0.04 16.46
C LEU A 40 -0.68 1.28 16.88
N THR A 41 -1.01 1.42 18.16
CA THR A 41 -1.51 2.68 18.72
C THR A 41 -0.41 3.31 19.54
N SER A 42 0.02 4.50 19.13
CA SER A 42 1.04 5.28 19.83
C SER A 42 0.55 5.67 21.23
N SER A 43 1.43 5.57 22.22
CA SER A 43 1.13 6.05 23.57
C SER A 43 1.41 7.54 23.77
N ARG A 44 1.79 8.25 22.69
CA ARG A 44 2.23 9.65 22.69
C ARG A 44 1.79 10.38 21.41
N GLY A 45 1.60 11.69 21.50
CA GLY A 45 1.38 12.54 20.32
C GLY A 45 2.71 13.02 19.72
N TYR A 46 2.71 13.24 18.40
CA TYR A 46 3.81 13.81 17.63
C TYR A 46 3.30 15.01 16.83
N PHE A 47 4.15 16.01 16.60
CA PHE A 47 3.74 17.21 15.87
C PHE A 47 3.82 16.98 14.36
N HIS A 48 4.89 16.33 13.90
CA HIS A 48 5.03 15.80 12.55
C HIS A 48 5.24 14.28 12.62
N PRO A 49 4.16 13.47 12.71
CA PRO A 49 4.25 12.02 12.91
C PRO A 49 5.18 11.28 11.93
N LEU A 50 5.32 11.78 10.69
CA LEU A 50 6.19 11.21 9.65
C LEU A 50 7.67 11.53 9.82
N LEU A 51 7.99 12.65 10.49
CA LEU A 51 9.36 13.12 10.69
C LEU A 51 9.87 12.74 12.08
N ASP A 52 8.99 12.83 13.07
CA ASP A 52 9.34 12.74 14.49
C ASP A 52 9.59 11.29 14.92
N VAL A 53 8.91 10.33 14.28
CA VAL A 53 8.96 8.92 14.68
C VAL A 53 8.87 7.98 13.48
N SER A 54 9.72 6.96 13.47
CA SER A 54 9.60 5.83 12.57
C SER A 54 9.42 4.55 13.37
N VAL A 55 8.78 3.57 12.75
CA VAL A 55 8.57 2.24 13.31
C VAL A 55 8.84 1.21 12.23
N GLN A 56 9.41 0.08 12.61
CA GLN A 56 9.63 -1.06 11.71
C GLN A 56 9.24 -2.36 12.43
N GLY A 57 8.74 -3.33 11.68
CA GLY A 57 8.52 -4.70 12.14
C GLY A 57 9.67 -5.60 11.70
N ILE A 58 10.23 -6.36 12.63
CA ILE A 58 11.21 -7.40 12.35
C ILE A 58 10.50 -8.75 12.45
N PHE A 59 10.31 -9.40 11.32
CA PHE A 59 9.58 -10.65 11.17
C PHE A 59 10.58 -11.81 11.10
N THR A 60 10.33 -12.87 11.87
CA THR A 60 11.13 -14.10 11.86
C THR A 60 10.30 -15.25 11.33
N GLY A 61 10.74 -15.84 10.24
CA GLY A 61 10.04 -16.92 9.55
C GLY A 61 10.27 -18.29 10.17
N PRO A 62 9.49 -19.30 9.74
CA PRO A 62 9.64 -20.68 10.19
C PRO A 62 10.97 -21.32 9.77
N ASP A 63 11.61 -20.78 8.74
CA ASP A 63 12.96 -21.11 8.27
C ASP A 63 14.07 -20.38 9.04
N GLY A 64 13.71 -19.51 9.99
CA GLY A 64 14.62 -18.65 10.74
C GLY A 64 15.06 -17.39 9.98
N ARG A 65 14.53 -17.13 8.78
CA ARG A 65 14.84 -15.90 8.03
C ARG A 65 14.24 -14.68 8.72
N HIS A 66 14.99 -13.57 8.70
CA HIS A 66 14.51 -12.27 9.16
C HIS A 66 14.14 -11.37 7.98
N ILE A 67 12.98 -10.71 8.07
CA ILE A 67 12.53 -9.68 7.12
C ILE A 67 12.14 -8.44 7.92
N THR A 68 12.66 -7.28 7.53
CA THR A 68 12.33 -5.99 8.17
C THR A 68 11.45 -5.18 7.24
N ILE A 69 10.32 -4.71 7.74
CA ILE A 69 9.36 -3.89 6.99
C ILE A 69 9.15 -2.57 7.74
N LYS A 70 9.28 -1.43 7.05
CA LYS A 70 8.92 -0.12 7.62
C LYS A 70 7.40 -0.08 7.85
N GLY A 71 6.99 0.53 8.95
CA GLY A 71 5.62 0.95 9.14
C GLY A 71 5.41 2.38 8.66
N PHE A 72 4.15 2.77 8.55
CA PHE A 72 3.71 4.10 8.16
C PHE A 72 2.71 4.63 9.18
N TRP A 73 2.61 5.96 9.27
CA TRP A 73 1.59 6.63 10.08
C TRP A 73 0.28 6.68 9.30
N ASP A 74 -0.83 6.38 9.96
CA ASP A 74 -2.15 6.23 9.33
C ASP A 74 -3.19 7.14 10.01
N GLY A 75 -2.79 8.35 10.38
CA GLY A 75 -3.68 9.30 11.05
C GLY A 75 -3.64 9.20 12.56
N ASP A 76 -3.94 10.31 13.22
CA ASP A 76 -4.04 10.42 14.68
C ASP A 76 -2.86 9.76 15.41
N ASP A 77 -3.15 8.79 16.28
CA ASP A 77 -2.19 8.00 17.04
C ASP A 77 -1.91 6.62 16.42
N THR A 78 -2.28 6.40 15.16
CA THR A 78 -2.21 5.08 14.51
C THR A 78 -1.00 4.94 13.59
N TRP A 79 -0.30 3.82 13.75
CA TRP A 79 0.73 3.35 12.82
C TRP A 79 0.35 1.96 12.33
N ARG A 80 0.72 1.65 11.09
CA ARG A 80 0.51 0.33 10.49
C ARG A 80 1.79 -0.26 9.96
N ILE A 81 1.88 -1.58 9.97
CA ILE A 81 2.90 -2.35 9.26
C ILE A 81 2.17 -3.40 8.42
N ARG A 82 2.39 -3.39 7.10
CA ARG A 82 1.83 -4.37 6.16
C ARG A 82 2.91 -5.36 5.73
N PHE A 83 2.76 -6.62 6.12
CA PHE A 83 3.72 -7.68 5.79
C PHE A 83 3.02 -8.81 5.05
N ALA A 84 3.45 -9.08 3.81
CA ALA A 84 2.98 -10.21 3.01
C ALA A 84 3.98 -11.39 3.13
N PRO A 85 3.74 -12.38 4.01
CA PRO A 85 4.69 -13.43 4.28
C PRO A 85 4.86 -14.38 3.07
N PRO A 86 6.11 -14.61 2.61
CA PRO A 86 6.37 -15.43 1.42
C PRO A 86 6.35 -16.95 1.68
N THR A 87 6.26 -17.38 2.94
CA THR A 87 6.37 -18.79 3.32
C THR A 87 5.32 -19.15 4.35
N GLU A 88 4.67 -20.29 4.14
CA GLU A 88 3.67 -20.88 5.03
C GLU A 88 4.27 -21.24 6.39
N GLY A 89 3.43 -21.29 7.42
CA GLY A 89 3.83 -21.62 8.79
C GLY A 89 3.70 -20.44 9.75
N THR A 90 4.39 -20.53 10.89
CA THR A 90 4.31 -19.49 11.92
C THR A 90 5.46 -18.51 11.79
N TRP A 91 5.12 -17.23 11.62
CA TRP A 91 6.02 -16.11 11.77
C TRP A 91 5.83 -15.48 13.14
N SER A 92 6.91 -14.99 13.74
CA SER A 92 6.85 -14.05 14.86
C SER A 92 7.30 -12.67 14.41
N TYR A 93 6.87 -11.63 15.10
CA TYR A 93 7.38 -10.29 14.87
C TYR A 93 7.66 -9.55 16.17
N ARG A 94 8.58 -8.58 16.09
CA ARG A 94 8.79 -7.55 17.09
C ARG A 94 8.95 -6.20 16.40
N THR A 95 8.37 -5.15 16.97
CA THR A 95 8.50 -3.79 16.46
C THR A 95 9.67 -3.05 17.10
N GLU A 96 10.26 -2.15 16.33
CA GLU A 96 11.26 -1.19 16.79
C GLU A 96 10.87 0.19 16.31
N SER A 97 10.68 1.11 17.26
CA SER A 97 10.54 2.54 16.97
C SER A 97 11.78 3.34 17.38
N THR A 98 12.03 4.46 16.68
CA THR A 98 13.02 5.48 17.06
C THR A 98 12.72 6.11 18.42
N ASP A 99 11.43 6.28 18.78
CA ASP A 99 11.03 6.59 20.16
C ASP A 99 10.91 5.31 20.97
N ARG A 100 12.03 4.91 21.59
CA ARG A 100 12.12 3.68 22.41
C ARG A 100 11.25 3.71 23.67
N PHE A 101 10.74 4.87 24.07
CA PHE A 101 9.88 5.02 25.24
C PHE A 101 8.39 5.00 24.88
N ASN A 102 8.04 4.98 23.59
CA ASN A 102 6.68 4.77 23.14
C ASN A 102 6.36 3.27 23.18
N SER A 103 5.76 2.82 24.28
CA SER A 103 5.40 1.41 24.50
C SER A 103 4.33 0.88 23.54
N GLY A 104 3.62 1.76 22.83
CA GLY A 104 2.65 1.36 21.80
C GLY A 104 3.31 0.99 20.47
N LEU A 105 4.44 1.64 20.16
CA LEU A 105 5.18 1.47 18.90
C LEU A 105 6.45 0.62 19.05
N HIS A 106 7.16 0.70 20.18
CA HIS A 106 8.42 0.01 20.41
C HIS A 106 8.25 -1.27 21.23
N GLY A 107 8.81 -2.38 20.74
CA GLY A 107 8.83 -3.64 21.47
C GLY A 107 7.51 -4.41 21.46
N THR A 108 6.51 -3.95 20.71
CA THR A 108 5.27 -4.71 20.46
C THR A 108 5.62 -5.99 19.72
N GLN A 109 4.99 -7.09 20.08
CA GLN A 109 5.30 -8.41 19.53
C GLN A 109 4.03 -9.21 19.27
N GLY A 110 4.11 -10.12 18.30
CA GLY A 110 2.99 -10.98 17.93
C GLY A 110 3.42 -12.14 17.07
N LYS A 111 2.43 -12.91 16.61
CA LYS A 111 2.60 -14.04 15.70
C LYS A 111 1.64 -13.94 14.52
N ILE A 112 2.06 -14.50 13.40
CA ILE A 112 1.24 -14.62 12.19
C ILE A 112 1.28 -16.08 11.77
N THR A 113 0.11 -16.72 11.68
CA THR A 113 -0.03 -18.04 11.09
C THR A 113 -0.38 -17.88 9.61
N VAL A 114 0.47 -18.43 8.76
CA VAL A 114 0.39 -18.29 7.30
C VAL A 114 -0.07 -19.61 6.71
N HIS A 115 -1.21 -19.58 6.04
CA HIS A 115 -1.80 -20.72 5.37
C HIS A 115 -1.47 -20.71 3.87
N PRO A 116 -1.56 -21.86 3.17
CA PRO A 116 -1.45 -21.90 1.72
C PRO A 116 -2.46 -20.95 1.07
N ASN A 117 -2.05 -20.30 -0.02
CA ASN A 117 -2.98 -19.55 -0.86
C ASN A 117 -3.33 -20.41 -2.08
N ALA A 118 -4.62 -20.59 -2.33
CA ALA A 118 -5.17 -21.38 -3.44
C ALA A 118 -6.12 -20.54 -4.30
N SER A 119 -6.00 -19.21 -4.27
CA SER A 119 -6.66 -18.30 -5.21
C SER A 119 -6.22 -18.59 -6.65
N ASP A 120 -6.81 -17.96 -7.65
CA ASP A 120 -6.28 -17.96 -9.03
C ASP A 120 -5.40 -16.74 -9.33
N ASP A 121 -5.12 -15.89 -8.33
CA ASP A 121 -4.24 -14.73 -8.45
C ASP A 121 -2.78 -15.17 -8.69
N PRO A 122 -2.16 -14.82 -9.84
CA PRO A 122 -0.78 -15.19 -10.14
C PRO A 122 0.21 -14.61 -9.11
N PHE A 123 -0.04 -13.42 -8.58
CA PHE A 123 0.84 -12.79 -7.60
C PHE A 123 0.77 -13.48 -6.23
N ALA A 124 -0.32 -14.19 -5.94
CA ALA A 124 -0.47 -14.99 -4.73
C ALA A 124 0.10 -16.42 -4.86
N ASN A 125 0.01 -17.00 -6.06
CA ASN A 125 0.39 -18.40 -6.30
C ASN A 125 1.81 -18.60 -6.80
N GLU A 126 2.18 -17.84 -7.83
CA GLU A 126 3.45 -18.00 -8.56
C GLU A 126 4.58 -17.24 -7.82
N GLY A 127 4.19 -16.18 -7.10
CA GLY A 127 5.04 -15.43 -6.18
C GLY A 127 5.49 -14.08 -6.72
N TRP A 128 6.45 -13.44 -6.04
CA TRP A 128 6.91 -12.10 -6.42
C TRP A 128 7.63 -12.10 -7.76
N LEU A 129 7.53 -10.98 -8.48
CA LEU A 129 8.31 -10.77 -9.68
C LEU A 129 9.79 -10.56 -9.35
N LYS A 130 10.66 -11.20 -10.13
CA LYS A 130 12.11 -11.02 -10.09
C LYS A 130 12.71 -11.03 -11.49
N VAL A 131 13.92 -10.49 -11.59
CA VAL A 131 14.71 -10.58 -12.82
C VAL A 131 15.18 -12.03 -13.01
N SER A 132 15.01 -12.57 -14.21
CA SER A 132 15.47 -13.91 -14.58
C SER A 132 16.99 -14.07 -14.41
N ALA A 133 17.47 -15.31 -14.30
CA ALA A 133 18.91 -15.60 -14.20
C ALA A 133 19.72 -15.07 -15.39
N SER A 134 19.10 -14.88 -16.56
CA SER A 134 19.74 -14.29 -17.74
C SER A 134 19.83 -12.76 -17.70
N GLY A 135 19.14 -12.09 -16.76
CA GLY A 135 19.10 -10.63 -16.66
C GLY A 135 18.24 -9.96 -17.73
N ARG A 136 17.35 -10.69 -18.41
CA ARG A 136 16.63 -10.19 -19.60
C ARG A 136 15.11 -10.17 -19.51
N PHE A 137 14.53 -10.98 -18.63
CA PHE A 137 13.09 -11.17 -18.53
C PHE A 137 12.65 -11.07 -17.07
N LEU A 138 11.36 -10.84 -16.86
CA LEU A 138 10.74 -11.00 -15.56
C LEU A 138 10.17 -12.41 -15.42
N ILE A 139 10.28 -12.95 -14.23
CA ILE A 139 9.71 -14.25 -13.84
C ILE A 139 9.10 -14.10 -12.45
N HIS A 140 8.13 -14.94 -12.12
CA HIS A 140 7.66 -15.15 -10.76
C HIS A 140 8.68 -15.95 -9.94
N ASP A 141 8.45 -16.05 -8.63
CA ASP A 141 9.39 -16.71 -7.73
C ASP A 141 9.55 -18.20 -8.01
N ASP A 142 8.48 -18.86 -8.45
CA ASP A 142 8.44 -20.25 -8.89
C ASP A 142 9.13 -20.51 -10.25
N GLY A 143 9.50 -19.44 -10.96
CA GLY A 143 10.14 -19.49 -12.28
C GLY A 143 9.19 -19.27 -13.46
N THR A 144 7.89 -19.09 -13.24
CA THR A 144 6.90 -18.83 -14.28
C THR A 144 7.22 -17.51 -15.01
N PRO A 145 7.29 -17.48 -16.36
CA PRO A 145 7.58 -16.25 -17.10
C PRO A 145 6.49 -15.19 -16.93
N PHE A 146 6.89 -13.94 -16.67
CA PHE A 146 5.98 -12.80 -16.63
C PHE A 146 6.22 -11.90 -17.84
N PHE A 147 5.31 -11.94 -18.81
CA PHE A 147 5.32 -11.02 -19.95
C PHE A 147 4.61 -9.73 -19.56
N TRP A 148 5.34 -8.64 -19.41
CA TRP A 148 4.76 -7.33 -19.09
C TRP A 148 3.95 -6.78 -20.28
N LEU A 149 2.62 -6.83 -20.16
CA LEU A 149 1.70 -6.13 -21.05
C LEU A 149 1.01 -5.03 -20.25
N GLY A 150 1.60 -3.83 -20.34
CA GLY A 150 1.20 -2.69 -19.52
C GLY A 150 0.28 -1.70 -20.24
N ASP A 151 -0.72 -1.19 -19.53
CA ASP A 151 -1.48 0.01 -19.93
C ASP A 151 -1.16 1.20 -19.02
N THR A 152 -1.63 2.38 -19.42
CA THR A 152 -1.22 3.66 -18.84
C THR A 152 -2.41 4.45 -18.31
N ALA A 153 -2.59 4.43 -16.99
CA ALA A 153 -3.66 5.14 -16.27
C ALA A 153 -3.07 6.20 -15.33
N TRP A 154 -2.24 7.10 -15.88
CA TRP A 154 -1.41 8.01 -15.10
C TRP A 154 -2.14 8.71 -13.97
N GLU A 155 -3.30 9.29 -14.25
CA GLU A 155 -4.00 10.19 -13.32
C GLU A 155 -5.11 9.49 -12.51
N MET A 156 -5.13 8.15 -12.49
CA MET A 156 -6.20 7.37 -11.86
C MET A 156 -6.44 7.78 -10.40
N THR A 157 -5.38 7.95 -9.61
CA THR A 157 -5.45 8.26 -8.18
C THR A 157 -6.17 9.56 -7.83
N TRP A 158 -6.29 10.51 -8.76
CA TRP A 158 -7.02 11.77 -8.50
C TRP A 158 -8.13 12.10 -9.50
N LYS A 159 -8.20 11.45 -10.67
CA LYS A 159 -9.23 11.75 -11.68
C LYS A 159 -10.35 10.73 -11.82
N SER A 160 -10.18 9.48 -11.38
CA SER A 160 -11.24 8.48 -11.44
C SER A 160 -12.04 8.40 -10.15
N GLU A 161 -13.30 8.03 -10.27
CA GLU A 161 -14.11 7.49 -9.18
C GLU A 161 -13.95 5.95 -9.12
N PRO A 162 -14.35 5.27 -8.03
CA PRO A 162 -14.25 3.81 -7.92
C PRO A 162 -14.89 3.06 -9.09
N ASP A 163 -16.08 3.46 -9.53
CA ASP A 163 -16.78 2.78 -10.64
C ASP A 163 -16.08 2.97 -11.99
N ASP A 164 -15.51 4.15 -12.24
CA ASP A 164 -14.69 4.41 -13.44
C ASP A 164 -13.44 3.54 -13.46
N MET A 165 -12.77 3.43 -12.29
CA MET A 165 -11.57 2.63 -12.11
C MET A 165 -11.85 1.14 -12.36
N LEU A 166 -12.94 0.60 -11.81
CA LEU A 166 -13.34 -0.79 -12.03
C LEU A 166 -13.70 -1.03 -13.50
N THR A 167 -14.48 -0.15 -14.11
CA THR A 167 -14.85 -0.24 -15.53
C THR A 167 -13.61 -0.26 -16.43
N TYR A 168 -12.63 0.60 -16.15
CA TYR A 168 -11.35 0.60 -16.86
C TYR A 168 -10.59 -0.72 -16.68
N MET A 169 -10.46 -1.19 -15.44
CA MET A 169 -9.68 -2.39 -15.12
C MET A 169 -10.30 -3.67 -15.69
N ASP A 170 -11.63 -3.80 -15.68
CA ASP A 170 -12.34 -4.93 -16.29
C ASP A 170 -12.07 -4.99 -17.80
N ASP A 171 -12.17 -3.86 -18.50
CA ASP A 171 -11.85 -3.80 -19.94
C ASP A 171 -10.37 -4.11 -20.22
N ARG A 172 -9.45 -3.74 -19.31
CA ARG A 172 -8.03 -4.08 -19.44
C ARG A 172 -7.76 -5.57 -19.22
N GLN A 173 -8.43 -6.17 -18.25
CA GLN A 173 -8.38 -7.61 -18.01
C GLN A 173 -8.87 -8.39 -19.24
N ASP A 174 -10.02 -7.99 -19.82
CA ASP A 174 -10.59 -8.61 -21.03
C ASP A 174 -9.64 -8.53 -22.25
N LYS A 175 -8.77 -7.51 -22.29
CA LYS A 175 -7.76 -7.31 -23.34
C LYS A 175 -6.41 -7.97 -23.02
N GLY A 176 -6.27 -8.60 -21.85
CA GLY A 176 -5.09 -9.34 -21.43
C GLY A 176 -3.96 -8.47 -20.86
N PHE A 177 -4.21 -7.20 -20.53
CA PHE A 177 -3.22 -6.40 -19.80
C PHE A 177 -3.03 -6.98 -18.39
N ASN A 178 -1.77 -7.01 -17.94
CA ASN A 178 -1.38 -7.53 -16.63
C ASN A 178 -0.55 -6.55 -15.79
N VAL A 179 -0.37 -5.32 -16.30
CA VAL A 179 0.22 -4.22 -15.54
C VAL A 179 -0.54 -2.92 -15.83
N ILE A 180 -0.86 -2.15 -14.80
CA ILE A 180 -1.37 -0.78 -14.94
C ILE A 180 -0.35 0.19 -14.35
N GLN A 181 0.04 1.20 -15.12
CA GLN A 181 0.94 2.27 -14.65
C GLN A 181 0.13 3.43 -14.11
N VAL A 182 0.44 3.85 -12.88
CA VAL A 182 -0.30 4.91 -12.17
C VAL A 182 0.68 5.86 -11.49
N VAL A 183 0.39 7.16 -11.54
CA VAL A 183 1.08 8.18 -10.74
C VAL A 183 0.34 8.30 -9.42
N VAL A 184 1.07 8.30 -8.29
CA VAL A 184 0.44 8.52 -6.98
C VAL A 184 0.17 10.01 -6.74
N LEU A 185 1.16 10.86 -7.06
CA LEU A 185 1.05 12.31 -6.95
C LEU A 185 1.83 13.02 -8.09
N SER A 186 1.27 14.11 -8.62
CA SER A 186 1.87 14.88 -9.71
C SER A 186 2.23 16.30 -9.29
N HIS A 187 3.48 16.69 -9.53
CA HIS A 187 3.92 18.07 -9.33
C HIS A 187 3.21 19.06 -10.26
N GLN A 188 2.73 18.63 -11.43
CA GLN A 188 2.23 19.53 -12.48
C GLN A 188 0.92 20.24 -12.11
N ILE A 189 0.24 19.75 -11.08
CA ILE A 189 -1.05 20.24 -10.59
C ILE A 189 -1.03 20.49 -9.07
N LEU A 190 0.16 20.59 -8.49
CA LEU A 190 0.33 20.74 -7.06
C LEU A 190 -0.14 22.13 -6.61
N THR A 191 -0.90 22.17 -5.52
CA THR A 191 -1.31 23.38 -4.80
C THR A 191 -0.77 23.35 -3.37
N SER A 192 -1.06 24.35 -2.54
CA SER A 192 -0.69 24.39 -1.12
C SER A 192 -1.19 23.19 -0.31
N ASN A 193 -2.40 22.66 -0.60
CA ASN A 193 -2.92 21.42 0.00
C ASN A 193 -2.57 20.17 -0.83
N GLY A 194 -1.80 20.33 -1.90
CA GLY A 194 -1.40 19.28 -2.82
C GLY A 194 -2.42 19.00 -3.92
N VAL A 195 -2.77 17.73 -4.10
CA VAL A 195 -3.70 17.25 -5.12
C VAL A 195 -4.97 16.75 -4.45
N GLU A 196 -6.13 17.18 -4.95
CA GLU A 196 -7.44 16.67 -4.53
C GLU A 196 -7.86 15.51 -5.43
N ASN A 197 -8.28 14.40 -4.84
CA ASN A 197 -8.86 13.29 -5.58
C ASN A 197 -10.38 13.43 -5.77
N ARG A 198 -11.01 12.55 -6.56
CA ARG A 198 -12.46 12.58 -6.78
C ARG A 198 -13.32 12.29 -5.55
N MET A 199 -12.71 11.80 -4.46
CA MET A 199 -13.37 11.58 -3.19
C MET A 199 -13.39 12.86 -2.33
N GLY A 200 -12.80 13.96 -2.81
CA GLY A 200 -12.72 15.23 -2.07
C GLY A 200 -11.62 15.24 -1.01
N GLU A 201 -10.67 14.31 -1.08
CA GLU A 201 -9.54 14.23 -0.17
C GLU A 201 -8.34 14.92 -0.80
N TRP A 202 -7.74 15.87 -0.07
CA TRP A 202 -6.46 16.48 -0.43
C TRP A 202 -5.30 15.60 0.01
N SER A 203 -4.18 15.59 -0.72
CA SER A 203 -3.00 14.79 -0.37
C SER A 203 -2.27 15.29 0.88
N PHE A 204 -2.39 16.59 1.21
CA PHE A 204 -1.84 17.20 2.42
C PHE A 204 -2.92 18.00 3.17
N ASN A 205 -2.71 18.13 4.48
CA ASN A 205 -3.55 18.92 5.38
C ASN A 205 -2.86 20.24 5.75
N ASP A 206 -3.65 21.24 6.10
CA ASP A 206 -3.21 22.51 6.69
C ASP A 206 -2.13 23.26 5.87
N GLU A 207 -2.13 23.10 4.54
CA GLU A 207 -1.15 23.70 3.63
C GLU A 207 0.32 23.33 3.96
N ASP A 208 0.52 22.17 4.59
CA ASP A 208 1.83 21.68 5.04
C ASP A 208 2.16 20.34 4.38
N PHE A 209 3.18 20.34 3.51
CA PHE A 209 3.63 19.15 2.78
C PHE A 209 4.24 18.05 3.66
N TYR A 210 4.47 18.30 4.95
CA TYR A 210 4.84 17.27 5.92
C TYR A 210 3.63 16.66 6.66
N ARG A 211 2.43 17.21 6.46
CA ARG A 211 1.18 16.74 7.06
C ARG A 211 0.34 16.04 6.00
N ILE A 212 0.83 14.87 5.60
CA ILE A 212 0.12 13.98 4.67
C ILE A 212 -1.30 13.70 5.20
N ASN A 213 -2.27 13.59 4.29
CA ASN A 213 -3.61 13.10 4.60
C ASN A 213 -3.72 11.61 4.22
N PRO A 214 -3.75 10.67 5.17
CA PRO A 214 -3.88 9.23 4.88
C PRO A 214 -5.11 8.89 4.03
N ARG A 215 -6.21 9.62 4.20
CA ARG A 215 -7.47 9.37 3.46
C ARG A 215 -7.35 9.56 1.94
N TYR A 216 -6.41 10.37 1.48
CA TYR A 216 -6.10 10.46 0.05
C TYR A 216 -5.54 9.12 -0.48
N PHE A 217 -4.72 8.44 0.32
CA PHE A 217 -4.00 7.22 -0.04
C PHE A 217 -4.86 5.95 0.16
N ASP A 218 -5.95 6.00 0.93
CA ASP A 218 -6.93 4.91 0.99
C ASP A 218 -7.46 4.54 -0.41
N TYR A 219 -7.55 5.51 -1.33
CA TYR A 219 -7.94 5.23 -2.70
C TYR A 219 -6.84 4.52 -3.50
N LEU A 220 -5.56 4.78 -3.21
CA LEU A 220 -4.45 4.02 -3.78
C LEU A 220 -4.50 2.55 -3.35
N ASP A 221 -4.80 2.28 -2.07
CA ASP A 221 -5.01 0.92 -1.57
C ASP A 221 -6.16 0.21 -2.30
N THR A 222 -7.23 0.95 -2.58
CA THR A 222 -8.37 0.45 -3.36
C THR A 222 -7.96 0.09 -4.79
N ILE A 223 -7.17 0.95 -5.45
CA ILE A 223 -6.63 0.69 -6.80
C ILE A 223 -5.77 -0.57 -6.82
N VAL A 224 -4.84 -0.70 -5.87
CA VAL A 224 -3.94 -1.87 -5.79
C VAL A 224 -4.73 -3.15 -5.53
N THR A 225 -5.70 -3.11 -4.63
CA THR A 225 -6.57 -4.26 -4.33
C THR A 225 -7.37 -4.68 -5.57
N ALA A 226 -8.02 -3.73 -6.24
CA ALA A 226 -8.83 -4.00 -7.43
C ALA A 226 -8.00 -4.53 -8.61
N ALA A 227 -6.75 -4.09 -8.76
CA ALA A 227 -5.82 -4.59 -9.76
C ALA A 227 -5.40 -6.04 -9.45
N ASN A 228 -5.04 -6.34 -8.19
CA ASN A 228 -4.66 -7.69 -7.76
C ASN A 228 -5.82 -8.69 -7.96
N GLU A 229 -7.05 -8.31 -7.62
CA GLU A 229 -8.26 -9.11 -7.87
C GLU A 229 -8.48 -9.46 -9.34
N ARG A 230 -7.86 -8.70 -10.25
CA ARG A 230 -7.92 -8.90 -11.71
C ARG A 230 -6.65 -9.52 -12.29
N GLY A 231 -5.70 -9.94 -11.44
CA GLY A 231 -4.43 -10.52 -11.88
C GLY A 231 -3.50 -9.50 -12.52
N MET A 232 -3.59 -8.23 -12.12
CA MET A 232 -2.75 -7.14 -12.62
C MET A 232 -1.86 -6.57 -11.53
N ALA A 233 -0.59 -6.31 -11.87
CA ALA A 233 0.29 -5.51 -11.01
C ALA A 233 0.06 -4.01 -11.23
N VAL A 234 0.25 -3.20 -10.18
CA VAL A 234 0.31 -1.74 -10.31
C VAL A 234 1.77 -1.29 -10.34
N ALA A 235 2.19 -0.71 -11.45
CA ALA A 235 3.48 -0.06 -11.60
C ALA A 235 3.35 1.39 -11.12
N LEU A 236 3.71 1.63 -9.87
CA LEU A 236 3.60 2.93 -9.23
C LEU A 236 4.74 3.86 -9.66
N VAL A 237 4.36 5.06 -10.08
CA VAL A 237 5.24 6.23 -10.11
C VAL A 237 4.90 7.06 -8.88
N PRO A 238 5.71 7.02 -7.80
CA PRO A 238 5.36 7.68 -6.54
C PRO A 238 5.16 9.19 -6.73
N LEU A 239 6.03 9.81 -7.53
CA LEU A 239 6.01 11.25 -7.76
C LEU A 239 6.36 11.56 -9.21
N TRP A 240 5.43 12.17 -9.95
CA TRP A 240 5.66 12.51 -11.36
C TRP A 240 6.39 13.83 -11.53
N ALA A 241 7.52 13.76 -12.24
CA ALA A 241 8.49 14.83 -12.35
C ALA A 241 8.00 16.02 -13.20
N ALA A 242 8.16 17.21 -12.62
CA ALA A 242 9.11 18.17 -13.17
C ALA A 242 10.00 18.64 -12.01
N MET A 243 11.14 17.97 -11.80
CA MET A 243 12.14 18.48 -10.86
C MET A 243 12.61 19.87 -11.32
N SER A 244 12.60 20.80 -10.38
CA SER A 244 12.96 22.21 -10.52
C SER A 244 14.40 22.47 -10.98
N GLU A 245 15.27 21.46 -10.97
CA GLU A 245 16.69 21.60 -11.35
C GLU A 245 16.94 21.52 -12.86
N VAL A 246 16.14 20.76 -13.62
CA VAL A 246 16.35 20.58 -15.07
C VAL A 246 15.35 21.38 -15.91
N HIS A 247 14.17 21.63 -15.35
CA HIS A 247 13.15 22.49 -15.93
C HIS A 247 12.59 23.40 -14.83
N GLN A 248 13.15 24.60 -14.66
CA GLN A 248 12.46 25.70 -13.98
C GLN A 248 11.16 25.99 -14.75
N ASN A 249 10.09 25.27 -14.42
CA ASN A 249 8.82 25.47 -15.07
C ASN A 249 8.17 26.72 -14.46
N ARG A 250 8.03 27.77 -15.28
CA ARG A 250 7.47 29.09 -14.97
C ARG A 250 5.98 29.11 -14.55
N TYR A 251 5.39 27.97 -14.20
CA TYR A 251 3.94 27.79 -14.20
C TYR A 251 3.33 27.29 -12.88
N LEU A 252 4.11 27.11 -11.81
CA LEU A 252 3.60 26.69 -10.51
C LEU A 252 4.19 27.57 -9.41
N ASP A 253 3.30 28.10 -8.56
CA ASP A 253 3.67 28.86 -7.37
C ASP A 253 4.13 27.94 -6.22
N ASP A 254 3.69 26.67 -6.23
CA ASP A 254 4.01 25.66 -5.23
C ASP A 254 4.85 24.51 -5.81
N ALA A 255 5.90 24.11 -5.08
CA ALA A 255 6.73 22.95 -5.39
C ALA A 255 7.27 22.30 -4.11
N LEU A 256 7.36 20.96 -4.09
CA LEU A 256 8.05 20.27 -3.00
C LEU A 256 9.55 20.53 -3.12
N THR A 257 10.22 20.72 -1.98
CA THR A 257 11.67 20.62 -1.89
C THR A 257 12.14 19.18 -2.15
N ALA A 258 13.44 18.98 -2.35
CA ALA A 258 14.02 17.64 -2.47
C ALA A 258 13.71 16.78 -1.22
N ASP A 259 13.85 17.37 -0.03
CA ASP A 259 13.58 16.67 1.23
C ASP A 259 12.11 16.28 1.36
N GLN A 260 11.18 17.19 1.03
CA GLN A 260 9.75 16.89 1.02
C GLN A 260 9.41 15.79 0.02
N SER A 261 10.04 15.80 -1.16
CA SER A 261 9.86 14.77 -2.19
C SER A 261 10.34 13.41 -1.72
N ILE A 262 11.49 13.34 -1.03
CA ILE A 262 12.04 12.10 -0.47
C ILE A 262 11.11 11.57 0.61
N HIS A 263 10.66 12.42 1.55
CA HIS A 263 9.77 11.99 2.63
C HIS A 263 8.42 11.49 2.12
N LEU A 264 7.84 12.16 1.11
CA LEU A 264 6.63 11.68 0.46
C LEU A 264 6.86 10.33 -0.23
N ALA A 265 7.97 10.18 -0.96
CA ALA A 265 8.29 8.93 -1.65
C ALA A 265 8.62 7.77 -0.69
N GLU A 266 9.09 8.05 0.52
CA GLU A 266 9.27 7.03 1.57
C GLU A 266 7.95 6.64 2.26
N TYR A 267 6.94 7.52 2.22
CA TYR A 267 5.62 7.26 2.77
C TYR A 267 4.76 6.39 1.84
N ILE A 268 4.84 6.65 0.53
CA ILE A 268 4.16 5.90 -0.54
C ILE A 268 4.78 4.49 -0.67
#